data_AF-A0A2V1GU85-F1
#
_entry.id   AF-A0A2V1GU85-F1
#
_cell.length_a   1.000
_cell.length_b   1.000
_cell.length_c   1.000
_cell.angle_alpha   90.00
_cell.angle_beta   90.00
_cell.angle_gamma   90.00
#
_symmetry.space_group_name_H-M   'P 1'
#
loop_
_entity.id
_entity.type
_entity.pdbx_description
1 polymer ?
#
loop_
_entity_poly.entity_id
_entity_poly.type
_entity_poly.pdbx_seq_one_letter_code
_entity_poly.pdbx_strand_id
1 'polypeptide(L)'
;MKYLLDANTYIQAKNQYYGMDICPAYWQWLDEQFQKGAVCSVNMIGRELRDGNDELANWAKERPEHFIENDDPTTQEIFAEIVQNVMSKDYTPANRDNFLAKADPWIIAKAKSINAAVVTHESSLSHSTKKVKVPNVCRQFDVRCINTFQFLRELEARFILETA
;
A
#
# COMPACT_ATOMS: atom_id res chain seq x y z
N MET A 1 -13.68 -6.35 4.85
CA MET A 1 -12.87 -5.99 3.67
C MET A 1 -11.44 -5.80 4.12
N LYS A 2 -10.46 -6.25 3.34
CA LYS A 2 -9.03 -6.14 3.68
C LYS A 2 -8.42 -4.88 3.05
N TYR A 3 -7.40 -4.32 3.68
CA TYR A 3 -6.67 -3.13 3.23
C TYR A 3 -5.20 -3.48 3.00
N LEU A 4 -4.70 -3.15 1.81
CA LEU A 4 -3.31 -3.34 1.41
C LEU A 4 -2.60 -1.99 1.41
N LEU A 5 -1.62 -1.82 2.30
CA LEU A 5 -0.90 -0.57 2.47
C LEU A 5 0.34 -0.53 1.56
N ASP A 6 0.52 0.55 0.79
CA ASP A 6 1.76 0.78 0.06
C ASP A 6 2.91 1.19 0.99
N ALA A 7 4.15 1.16 0.49
CA ALA A 7 5.34 1.52 1.27
C ALA A 7 5.25 2.96 1.77
N ASN A 8 4.77 3.86 0.91
CA ASN A 8 4.61 5.27 1.25
C ASN A 8 3.63 5.51 2.40
N THR A 9 2.62 4.66 2.60
CA THR A 9 1.71 4.72 3.75
C THR A 9 2.46 4.55 5.06
N TYR A 10 3.37 3.57 5.14
CA TYR A 10 4.20 3.37 6.32
C TYR A 10 5.23 4.51 6.50
N ILE A 11 5.91 4.89 5.41
CA ILE A 11 6.96 5.92 5.44
C ILE A 11 6.40 7.28 5.84
N GLN A 12 5.26 7.69 5.27
CA GLN A 12 4.62 8.97 5.59
C GLN A 12 4.01 8.96 6.98
N ALA A 13 3.42 7.84 7.44
CA ALA A 13 2.97 7.71 8.81
C ALA A 13 4.12 7.97 9.79
N LYS A 14 5.25 7.28 9.61
CA LYS A 14 6.47 7.43 10.43
C LYS A 14 7.04 8.86 10.39
N ASN A 15 7.11 9.48 9.21
CA ASN A 15 7.74 10.79 9.04
C ASN A 15 6.82 11.98 9.36
N GLN A 16 5.52 11.76 9.60
CA GLN A 16 4.53 12.82 9.82
C GLN A 16 3.69 12.58 11.08
N TYR A 17 2.37 12.44 10.93
CA TYR A 17 1.39 12.47 12.02
C TYR A 17 1.47 11.28 12.98
N TYR A 18 2.12 10.19 12.57
CA TYR A 18 2.16 8.93 13.30
C TYR A 18 3.60 8.47 13.53
N GLY A 19 4.52 9.39 13.85
CA GLY A 19 5.88 9.05 14.25
C GLY A 19 5.89 7.96 15.33
N MET A 20 6.81 6.99 15.22
CA MET A 20 6.81 5.81 16.11
C MET A 20 7.08 6.19 17.57
N ASP A 21 7.86 7.24 17.79
CA ASP A 21 8.20 7.82 19.08
C ASP A 21 7.07 8.68 19.67
N ILE A 22 6.32 9.40 18.82
CA ILE A 22 5.27 10.35 19.22
C ILE A 22 3.90 9.68 19.34
N CYS A 23 3.58 8.73 18.44
CA CYS A 23 2.28 8.08 18.33
C CYS A 23 2.41 6.54 18.20
N PRO A 24 2.99 5.85 19.20
CA PRO A 24 3.13 4.40 19.17
C PRO A 24 1.78 3.67 19.06
N ALA A 25 0.70 4.29 19.53
CA ALA A 25 -0.66 3.77 19.43
C ALA A 25 -1.09 3.48 17.98
N TYR A 26 -0.63 4.25 16.99
CA TYR A 26 -0.90 3.97 15.57
C TYR A 26 -0.27 2.64 15.13
N TRP A 27 0.97 2.38 15.54
CA TRP A 27 1.72 1.19 15.16
C TRP A 27 1.20 -0.06 15.87
N GLN A 28 0.88 0.05 17.16
CA GLN A 28 0.18 -1.02 17.88
C GLN A 28 -1.18 -1.30 17.23
N TRP A 29 -1.91 -0.26 16.85
CA TRP A 29 -3.19 -0.44 16.17
C TRP A 29 -3.05 -1.15 14.82
N LEU A 30 -1.98 -0.91 14.05
CA LEU A 30 -1.70 -1.69 12.84
C LEU A 30 -1.52 -3.18 13.14
N ASP A 31 -0.80 -3.52 14.21
CA ASP A 31 -0.64 -4.90 14.67
C ASP A 31 -2.00 -5.53 15.02
N GLU A 32 -2.86 -4.80 15.75
CA GLU A 32 -4.20 -5.27 16.09
C GLU A 32 -5.10 -5.49 14.86
N GLN A 33 -5.03 -4.58 13.87
CA GLN A 33 -5.80 -4.72 12.63
C GLN A 33 -5.29 -5.86 11.75
N PHE A 34 -3.98 -6.12 11.78
CA PHE A 34 -3.41 -7.30 11.12
C PHE A 34 -3.93 -8.59 11.77
N GLN A 35 -3.94 -8.69 13.10
CA GLN A 35 -4.48 -9.86 13.82
C GLN A 35 -5.97 -10.09 13.53
N LYS A 36 -6.74 -9.02 13.31
CA LYS A 36 -8.14 -9.09 12.87
C LYS A 36 -8.32 -9.48 11.39
N GLY A 37 -7.23 -9.64 10.64
CA GLY A 37 -7.22 -9.92 9.20
C GLY A 37 -7.67 -8.73 8.34
N ALA A 38 -7.76 -7.52 8.91
CA ALA A 38 -8.23 -6.33 8.22
C ALA A 38 -7.12 -5.65 7.42
N VAL A 39 -5.87 -5.72 7.87
CA VAL A 39 -4.72 -5.01 7.27
C VAL A 39 -3.63 -5.99 6.89
N CYS A 40 -3.00 -5.78 5.75
CA CYS A 40 -1.72 -6.40 5.39
C CYS A 40 -1.01 -5.56 4.32
N SER A 41 0.14 -6.01 3.85
CA SER A 41 0.77 -5.53 2.62
C SER A 41 1.38 -6.72 1.86
N VAL A 42 1.98 -6.50 0.70
CA VAL A 42 2.64 -7.55 -0.09
C VAL A 42 4.11 -7.70 0.28
N ASN A 43 4.67 -8.90 0.13
CA ASN A 43 6.07 -9.22 0.46
C ASN A 43 7.08 -8.25 -0.19
N MET A 44 6.79 -7.80 -1.41
CA MET A 44 7.64 -6.82 -2.10
C MET A 44 7.76 -5.49 -1.35
N ILE A 45 6.68 -5.00 -0.75
CA ILE A 45 6.68 -3.81 0.13
C ILE A 45 7.47 -4.10 1.40
N GLY A 46 7.29 -5.30 1.97
CA GLY A 46 8.06 -5.74 3.13
C GLY A 46 9.57 -5.70 2.88
N ARG A 47 10.03 -6.16 1.70
CA ARG A 47 11.45 -6.08 1.31
C ARG A 47 11.93 -4.64 1.23
N GLU A 48 11.20 -3.77 0.52
CA GLU A 48 11.53 -2.34 0.40
C GLU A 48 11.68 -1.66 1.77
N LEU A 49 10.77 -1.92 2.70
CA LEU A 49 10.83 -1.35 4.05
C LEU A 49 12.01 -1.89 4.86
N ARG A 50 12.29 -3.20 4.77
CA ARG A 50 13.39 -3.85 5.52
C ARG A 50 14.78 -3.44 5.02
N ASP A 51 14.90 -3.02 3.77
CA ASP A 51 16.14 -2.51 3.16
C ASP A 51 16.51 -1.11 3.68
N GLY A 52 15.61 -0.44 4.40
CA GLY A 52 15.88 0.79 5.13
C GLY A 52 16.86 0.59 6.30
N ASN A 53 17.26 1.70 6.92
CA ASN A 53 18.19 1.71 8.06
C ASN A 53 17.65 2.54 9.24
N ASP A 54 16.35 2.40 9.53
CA ASP A 54 15.64 3.14 10.56
C ASP A 54 14.71 2.24 11.39
N GLU A 55 13.98 2.86 12.32
CA GLU A 55 12.99 2.19 13.18
C GLU A 55 11.88 1.47 12.39
N LEU A 56 11.50 1.97 11.21
CA LEU A 56 10.50 1.32 10.37
C LEU A 56 11.05 0.05 9.71
N ALA A 57 12.31 0.08 9.31
CA ALA A 57 12.99 -1.13 8.83
C ALA A 57 13.02 -2.22 9.92
N ASN A 58 13.29 -1.84 11.18
CA ASN A 58 13.26 -2.77 12.30
C ASN A 58 11.85 -3.30 12.57
N TRP A 59 10.85 -2.41 12.61
CA TRP A 59 9.43 -2.79 12.77
C TRP A 59 8.98 -3.79 11.69
N ALA A 60 9.38 -3.59 10.43
CA ALA A 60 9.06 -4.49 9.31
C ALA A 60 9.82 -5.83 9.32
N LYS A 61 11.00 -5.88 9.96
CA LYS A 61 11.77 -7.12 10.18
C LYS A 61 11.15 -7.99 11.26
N GLU A 62 10.61 -7.37 12.30
CA GLU A 62 9.94 -8.05 13.41
C GLU A 62 8.57 -8.62 13.03
N ARG A 63 7.98 -8.14 11.94
CA ARG A 63 6.61 -8.47 11.50
C ARG A 63 6.58 -9.06 10.08
N PRO A 64 7.31 -10.15 9.79
CA PRO A 64 7.30 -10.73 8.45
C PRO A 64 5.90 -11.12 7.96
N GLU A 65 5.02 -11.54 8.86
CA GLU A 65 3.65 -11.98 8.61
C GLU A 65 2.72 -10.86 8.12
N HIS A 66 3.05 -9.59 8.40
CA HIS A 66 2.30 -8.44 7.87
C HIS A 66 2.37 -8.35 6.33
N PHE A 67 3.35 -9.02 5.72
CA PHE A 67 3.65 -8.94 4.30
C PHE A 67 3.39 -10.28 3.62
N ILE A 68 2.21 -10.39 3.00
CA ILE A 68 1.74 -11.63 2.37
C ILE A 68 2.36 -11.87 1.00
N GLU A 69 2.45 -13.13 0.60
CA GLU A 69 2.93 -13.49 -0.74
C GLU A 69 1.95 -13.04 -1.85
N ASN A 70 2.53 -12.74 -3.00
CA ASN A 70 1.86 -12.23 -4.20
C ASN A 70 2.20 -13.06 -5.45
N ASP A 71 2.61 -14.31 -5.26
CA ASP A 71 3.01 -15.27 -6.30
C ASP A 71 1.87 -16.22 -6.72
N ASP A 72 0.67 -16.05 -6.17
CA ASP A 72 -0.48 -16.88 -6.55
C ASP A 72 -0.90 -16.66 -8.01
N PRO A 73 -1.40 -17.71 -8.70
CA PRO A 73 -1.73 -17.64 -10.13
C PRO A 73 -2.69 -16.50 -10.50
N THR A 74 -3.72 -16.25 -9.68
CA THR A 74 -4.70 -15.19 -9.93
C THR A 74 -4.05 -13.81 -9.88
N THR A 75 -3.17 -13.57 -8.91
CA THR A 75 -2.40 -12.32 -8.82
C THR A 75 -1.48 -12.14 -10.03
N GLN A 76 -0.83 -13.21 -10.50
CA GLN A 76 0.06 -13.18 -11.68
C GLN A 76 -0.71 -12.85 -12.97
N GLU A 77 -1.88 -13.44 -13.17
CA GLU A 77 -2.74 -13.16 -14.33
C GLU A 77 -3.19 -11.69 -14.35
N ILE A 78 -3.67 -11.18 -13.22
CA ILE A 78 -4.08 -9.77 -13.10
C ILE A 78 -2.88 -8.83 -13.29
N PHE A 79 -1.72 -9.18 -12.75
CA PHE A 79 -0.51 -8.40 -12.95
C PHE A 79 -0.16 -8.29 -14.44
N ALA A 80 -0.26 -9.40 -15.20
CA ALA A 80 -0.05 -9.37 -16.64
C ALA A 80 -1.06 -8.46 -17.38
N GLU A 81 -2.34 -8.45 -16.96
CA GLU A 81 -3.34 -7.50 -17.49
C GLU A 81 -2.95 -6.05 -17.20
N ILE A 82 -2.47 -5.75 -15.98
CA ILE A 82 -2.01 -4.41 -15.59
C ILE A 82 -0.82 -3.98 -16.45
N VAL A 83 0.15 -4.86 -16.67
CA VAL A 83 1.30 -4.61 -17.55
C VAL A 83 0.82 -4.30 -18.96
N GLN A 84 -0.03 -5.13 -19.56
CA GLN A 84 -0.55 -4.91 -20.91
C GLN A 84 -1.30 -3.58 -21.03
N ASN A 85 -2.14 -3.25 -20.06
CA ASN A 85 -2.87 -1.99 -20.03
C ASN A 85 -1.93 -0.79 -19.96
N VAL A 86 -0.95 -0.81 -19.04
CA VAL A 86 0.03 0.26 -18.87
C VAL A 86 0.90 0.41 -20.12
N MET A 87 1.26 -0.69 -20.80
CA MET A 87 2.00 -0.68 -22.07
C MET A 87 1.19 -0.13 -23.24
N SER A 88 -0.15 -0.25 -23.22
CA SER A 88 -1.03 0.23 -24.29
C SER A 88 -1.30 1.74 -24.26
N LYS A 89 -0.90 2.44 -23.19
CA LYS A 89 -1.18 3.86 -22.95
C LYS A 89 -0.01 4.77 -23.33
N ASP A 90 -0.32 6.04 -23.60
CA ASP A 90 0.65 7.10 -23.92
C ASP A 90 1.39 7.64 -22.67
N TYR A 91 1.96 6.73 -21.88
CA TYR A 91 2.90 7.08 -20.82
C TYR A 91 4.31 7.26 -21.40
N THR A 92 5.12 8.10 -20.78
CA THR A 92 6.55 8.12 -21.16
C THR A 92 7.19 6.79 -20.77
N PRO A 93 8.15 6.25 -21.57
CA PRO A 93 8.84 5.01 -21.24
C PRO A 93 9.42 5.02 -19.83
N ALA A 94 10.06 6.12 -19.43
CA ALA A 94 10.63 6.25 -18.09
C ALA A 94 9.59 6.14 -16.95
N ASN A 95 8.41 6.74 -17.08
CA ASN A 95 7.38 6.65 -16.04
C ASN A 95 6.76 5.25 -15.99
N ARG A 96 6.57 4.64 -17.16
CA ARG A 96 6.04 3.29 -17.32
C ARG A 96 6.96 2.26 -16.69
N ASP A 97 8.22 2.27 -17.08
CA ASP A 97 9.21 1.28 -16.66
C ASP A 97 9.50 1.42 -15.14
N ASN A 98 9.50 2.66 -14.61
CA ASN A 98 9.62 2.90 -13.17
C ASN A 98 8.44 2.32 -12.37
N PHE A 99 7.21 2.50 -12.86
CA PHE A 99 6.03 1.91 -12.21
C PHE A 99 6.07 0.38 -12.25
N LEU A 100 6.39 -0.20 -13.41
CA LEU A 100 6.42 -1.65 -13.59
C LEU A 100 7.55 -2.35 -12.80
N ALA A 101 8.64 -1.62 -12.50
CA ALA A 101 9.75 -2.13 -11.70
C ALA A 101 9.48 -2.15 -10.18
N LYS A 102 8.39 -1.52 -9.72
CA LYS A 102 8.07 -1.35 -8.31
C LYS A 102 7.02 -2.32 -7.80
N ALA A 103 6.76 -2.26 -6.50
CA ALA A 103 5.70 -3.02 -5.84
C ALA A 103 4.27 -2.52 -6.15
N ASP A 104 4.15 -1.31 -6.70
CA ASP A 104 2.86 -0.68 -7.05
C ASP A 104 1.94 -1.54 -7.95
N PRO A 105 2.39 -2.11 -9.09
CA PRO A 105 1.54 -3.01 -9.88
C PRO A 105 1.16 -4.29 -9.12
N TRP A 106 2.05 -4.81 -8.26
CA TRP A 106 1.81 -6.02 -7.49
C TRP A 106 0.77 -5.84 -6.39
N ILE A 107 0.81 -4.71 -5.67
CA ILE A 107 -0.17 -4.43 -4.63
C ILE A 107 -1.58 -4.24 -5.23
N ILE A 108 -1.68 -3.63 -6.42
CA ILE A 108 -2.95 -3.48 -7.14
C ILE A 108 -3.47 -4.85 -7.61
N ALA A 109 -2.59 -5.67 -8.20
CA ALA A 109 -2.96 -7.00 -8.66
C ALA A 109 -3.47 -7.87 -7.50
N LYS A 110 -2.73 -7.88 -6.39
CA LYS A 110 -3.12 -8.61 -5.19
C LYS A 110 -4.44 -8.10 -4.63
N ALA A 111 -4.61 -6.77 -4.56
CA ALA A 111 -5.86 -6.18 -4.06
C ALA A 111 -7.07 -6.61 -4.91
N LYS A 112 -6.95 -6.63 -6.24
CA LYS A 112 -8.00 -7.14 -7.12
C LYS A 112 -8.29 -8.62 -6.86
N SER A 113 -7.25 -9.46 -6.74
CA SER A 113 -7.40 -10.92 -6.56
C SER A 113 -8.16 -11.31 -5.30
N ILE A 114 -8.02 -10.54 -4.20
CA ILE A 114 -8.63 -10.84 -2.90
C ILE A 114 -9.77 -9.89 -2.53
N ASN A 115 -10.23 -9.05 -3.47
CA ASN A 115 -11.25 -8.03 -3.24
C ASN A 115 -10.94 -7.10 -2.03
N ALA A 116 -9.73 -6.55 -2.05
CA ALA A 116 -9.22 -5.61 -1.05
C ALA A 116 -9.11 -4.19 -1.59
N ALA A 117 -8.97 -3.23 -0.68
CA ALA A 117 -8.69 -1.84 -1.01
C ALA A 117 -7.18 -1.55 -0.88
N VAL A 118 -6.65 -0.73 -1.80
CA VAL A 118 -5.28 -0.19 -1.71
C VAL A 118 -5.30 1.10 -0.90
N VAL A 119 -4.44 1.20 0.10
CA VAL A 119 -4.18 2.42 0.87
C VAL A 119 -2.90 3.05 0.34
N THR A 120 -2.99 4.30 -0.11
CA THR A 120 -1.85 5.06 -0.64
C THR A 120 -1.99 6.54 -0.31
N HIS A 121 -0.85 7.24 -0.16
CA HIS A 121 -0.82 8.70 -0.07
C HIS A 121 -0.74 9.40 -1.43
N GLU A 122 -0.71 8.66 -2.54
CA GLU A 122 -0.70 9.29 -3.85
C GLU A 122 -2.05 9.94 -4.18
N SER A 123 -2.03 11.23 -4.50
CA SER A 123 -3.20 11.91 -5.06
C SER A 123 -3.39 11.55 -6.54
N SER A 124 -4.62 11.24 -6.94
CA SER A 124 -4.98 11.07 -8.35
C SER A 124 -4.66 12.33 -9.16
N LEU A 125 -4.07 12.18 -10.34
CA LEU A 125 -3.91 13.26 -11.30
C LEU A 125 -4.96 13.18 -12.40
N SER A 126 -5.19 14.31 -13.07
CA SER A 126 -6.03 14.39 -14.28
C SER A 126 -5.59 13.35 -15.33
N HIS A 127 -6.53 12.89 -16.15
CA HIS A 127 -6.33 11.90 -17.21
C HIS A 127 -5.26 12.29 -18.26
N SER A 128 -4.86 13.57 -18.29
CA SER A 128 -3.87 14.15 -19.21
C SER A 128 -2.41 14.02 -18.74
N THR A 129 -2.14 13.37 -17.60
CA THR A 129 -0.77 13.18 -17.14
C THR A 129 -0.06 12.03 -17.86
N LYS A 130 1.20 12.23 -18.24
CA LYS A 130 2.07 11.15 -18.76
C LYS A 130 2.71 10.29 -17.66
N LYS A 131 2.33 10.50 -16.39
CA LYS A 131 2.80 9.70 -15.24
C LYS A 131 1.83 8.57 -14.93
N VAL A 132 2.36 7.38 -14.66
CA VAL A 132 1.56 6.28 -14.11
C VAL A 132 1.37 6.54 -12.61
N LYS A 133 0.13 6.43 -12.14
CA LYS A 133 -0.25 6.68 -10.75
C LYS A 133 -1.09 5.52 -10.21
N VAL A 134 -0.80 5.08 -9.00
CA VAL A 134 -1.51 3.98 -8.31
C VAL A 134 -3.02 4.21 -8.32
N PRO A 135 -3.58 5.36 -7.90
CA PRO A 135 -5.04 5.56 -7.92
C PRO A 135 -5.65 5.51 -9.32
N ASN A 136 -4.90 5.90 -10.35
CA ASN A 136 -5.39 5.88 -11.73
C ASN A 136 -5.44 4.46 -12.29
N VAL A 137 -4.47 3.61 -11.94
CA VAL A 137 -4.48 2.18 -12.31
C VAL A 137 -5.54 1.46 -11.49
N CYS A 138 -5.64 1.69 -10.17
CA CYS A 138 -6.70 1.15 -9.34
C CYS A 138 -8.09 1.38 -9.93
N ARG A 139 -8.40 2.62 -10.35
CA ARG A 139 -9.69 2.97 -10.99
C ARG A 139 -9.97 2.17 -12.27
N GLN A 140 -8.95 1.87 -13.07
CA GLN A 140 -9.13 1.15 -14.33
C GLN A 140 -9.39 -0.35 -14.14
N PHE A 141 -8.92 -0.88 -13.01
CA PHE A 141 -9.02 -2.29 -12.66
C PHE A 141 -10.11 -2.52 -11.61
N ASP A 142 -10.97 -1.52 -11.37
CA ASP A 142 -12.03 -1.52 -10.37
C ASP A 142 -11.56 -1.87 -8.95
N VAL A 143 -10.30 -1.54 -8.64
CA VAL A 143 -9.71 -1.69 -7.31
C VAL A 143 -9.99 -0.43 -6.50
N ARG A 144 -10.58 -0.60 -5.32
CA ARG A 144 -10.84 0.50 -4.41
C ARG A 144 -9.52 1.08 -3.91
N CYS A 145 -9.36 2.40 -4.00
CA CYS A 145 -8.15 3.09 -3.58
C CYS A 145 -8.51 4.27 -2.68
N ILE A 146 -7.93 4.32 -1.48
CA ILE A 146 -8.23 5.31 -0.45
C ILE A 146 -6.95 5.85 0.19
N ASN A 147 -7.03 7.03 0.80
CA ASN A 147 -5.91 7.55 1.58
C ASN A 147 -5.93 7.06 3.03
N THR A 148 -4.81 7.24 3.74
CA THR A 148 -4.62 6.83 5.13
C THR A 148 -5.71 7.37 6.07
N PHE A 149 -6.17 8.60 5.88
CA PHE A 149 -7.22 9.17 6.73
C PHE A 149 -8.60 8.59 6.44
N GLN A 150 -8.91 8.22 5.20
CA GLN A 150 -10.13 7.47 4.87
C GLN A 150 -10.07 6.07 5.48
N PHE A 151 -8.95 5.39 5.33
CA PHE A 151 -8.67 4.09 5.94
C PHE A 151 -8.87 4.10 7.46
N LEU A 152 -8.30 5.09 8.16
CA LEU A 152 -8.46 5.25 9.60
C LEU A 152 -9.92 5.51 10.01
N ARG A 153 -10.68 6.30 9.24
CA ARG A 153 -12.10 6.53 9.50
C ARG A 153 -12.93 5.26 9.30
N GLU A 154 -12.65 4.47 8.27
CA GLU A 154 -13.38 3.23 7.96
C GLU A 154 -13.15 2.13 9.00
N LEU A 155 -11.98 2.12 9.63
CA LEU A 155 -11.67 1.22 10.74
C LEU A 155 -11.93 1.86 12.11
N GLU A 156 -12.60 3.01 12.12
CA GLU A 156 -13.00 3.75 13.33
C GLU A 156 -11.86 3.94 14.34
N ALA A 157 -10.64 4.17 13.82
CA ALA A 157 -9.44 4.30 14.64
C ALA A 157 -9.56 5.51 15.59
N ARG A 158 -9.18 5.30 16.86
CA ARG A 158 -9.13 6.35 17.88
C ARG A 158 -7.83 6.23 18.67
N PHE A 159 -7.01 7.27 18.63
CA PHE A 159 -5.78 7.39 19.41
C PHE A 159 -6.03 8.42 20.51
N ILE A 160 -6.44 7.94 21.69
CA ILE A 160 -6.82 8.78 22.82
C ILE A 160 -5.66 8.81 23.80
N LEU A 161 -5.24 10.00 24.21
CA LEU A 161 -4.25 10.16 25.27
C LEU A 161 -4.92 9.81 26.61
N GLU A 162 -4.38 8.81 27.31
CA GLU A 162 -4.84 8.51 28.66
C GLU A 162 -4.55 9.71 29.58
N THR A 163 -5.56 10.08 30.38
CA THR A 163 -5.38 11.08 31.42
C THR A 163 -4.80 10.34 32.63
N ALA A 164 -3.66 10.84 33.14
CA ALA A 164 -3.04 10.33 34.35
C ALA A 164 -3.97 10.42 35.57
#